data_AF-A0A2X3A9X1-F1
#
_entry.id   AF-A0A2X3A9X1-F1
#
_cell.length_a   1.000
_cell.length_b   1.000
_cell.length_c   1.000
_cell.angle_alpha   90.00
_cell.angle_beta   90.00
_cell.angle_gamma   90.00
#
_symmetry.space_group_name_H-M   'P 1'
#
loop_
_entity.id
_entity.type
_entity.pdbx_description
1 polymer ?
#
loop_
_entity_poly.entity_id
_entity_poly.type
_entity_poly.pdbx_seq_one_letter_code
_entity_poly.pdbx_strand_id
1 'polypeptide(L)' 'MNNNKSAHDIAKQMIIDGESFDKIKEVTNLRLKEIKRIQRDEINPKF' A
#
# COMPACT_ATOMS: atom_id res chain seq x y z
N MET A 1 2.70 -2.31 -22.78
CA MET A 1 2.78 -1.75 -21.40
C MET A 1 2.08 -2.73 -20.48
N ASN A 2 2.82 -3.62 -19.81
CA ASN A 2 2.22 -4.60 -18.91
C ASN A 2 1.89 -3.92 -17.57
N ASN A 3 0.77 -3.19 -17.53
CA ASN A 3 0.28 -2.48 -16.35
C ASN A 3 -0.40 -3.44 -15.36
N ASN A 4 0.20 -4.59 -15.08
CA ASN A 4 -0.19 -5.38 -13.91
C ASN A 4 0.45 -4.74 -12.68
N LYS A 5 -0.10 -3.58 -12.26
CA LYS A 5 0.27 -3.00 -10.98
C LYS A 5 0.00 -4.06 -9.92
N SER A 6 1.05 -4.45 -9.20
CA SER A 6 0.90 -5.45 -8.15
C SER A 6 0.00 -4.90 -7.04
N ALA A 7 -0.63 -5.77 -6.25
CA ALA A 7 -1.39 -5.36 -5.07
C ALA A 7 -0.57 -4.44 -4.14
N HIS A 8 0.74 -4.65 -4.10
CA HIS A 8 1.72 -3.83 -3.40
C HIS A 8 1.81 -2.41 -3.97
N ASP A 9 1.94 -2.25 -5.29
CA ASP A 9 2.03 -0.92 -5.93
C ASP A 9 0.74 -0.12 -5.78
N ILE A 10 -0.41 -0.81 -5.86
CA ILE A 10 -1.72 -0.20 -5.62
C ILE A 10 -1.82 0.27 -4.17
N ALA A 11 -1.45 -0.57 -3.20
CA ALA A 11 -1.47 -0.20 -1.79
C ALA A 11 -0.55 1.00 -1.51
N LYS A 12 0.67 1.00 -2.07
CA LYS A 12 1.62 2.10 -1.92
C LYS A 12 1.02 3.43 -2.39
N GLN A 13 0.43 3.44 -3.60
CA GLN A 13 -0.19 4.65 -4.13
C GLN A 13 -1.35 5.13 -3.25
N MET A 14 -2.23 4.22 -2.84
CA MET A 14 -3.37 4.57 -1.99
C MET A 14 -2.94 5.11 -0.61
N ILE A 15 -1.84 4.62 -0.03
CA ILE A 15 -1.29 5.19 1.22
C ILE A 15 -0.77 6.62 0.99
N ILE A 16 -0.10 6.88 -0.13
CA ILE A 16 0.37 8.22 -0.50
C ILE A 16 -0.83 9.17 -0.72
N ASP A 17 -1.89 8.66 -1.33
CA ASP A 17 -3.13 9.40 -1.59
C ASP A 17 -3.95 9.65 -0.29
N GLY A 18 -3.52 9.12 0.85
CA GLY A 18 -4.14 9.32 2.16
C GLY A 18 -5.37 8.45 2.42
N GLU A 19 -5.56 7.37 1.65
CA GLU A 19 -6.66 6.44 1.82
C GLU A 19 -6.55 5.62 3.11
N SER A 20 -7.69 5.15 3.64
CA SER A 20 -7.73 4.33 4.84
C SER A 20 -7.21 2.91 4.58
N PHE A 21 -6.58 2.30 5.59
CA PHE A 21 -6.07 0.94 5.47
C PHE A 21 -7.14 -0.11 5.21
N ASP A 22 -8.37 0.12 5.68
CA ASP A 22 -9.48 -0.80 5.43
C ASP A 22 -9.85 -0.82 3.93
N LYS A 23 -9.91 0.36 3.30
CA LYS A 23 -10.16 0.47 1.86
C LYS A 23 -9.02 -0.13 1.03
N ILE A 24 -7.78 0.09 1.46
CA ILE A 24 -6.60 -0.52 0.82
C ILE A 24 -6.67 -2.04 0.90
N LYS A 25 -7.05 -2.59 2.06
CA LYS A 25 -7.19 -4.03 2.26
C LYS A 25 -8.29 -4.63 1.38
N GLU A 26 -9.42 -3.95 1.23
CA GLU A 26 -10.52 -4.37 0.36
C GLU A 26 -10.07 -4.44 -1.11
N VAL A 27 -9.33 -3.43 -1.60
CA VAL A 27 -8.90 -3.35 -2.99
C VAL A 27 -7.73 -4.30 -3.30
N THR A 28 -6.77 -4.40 -2.38
CA THR A 28 -5.50 -5.09 -2.64
C THR A 28 -5.43 -6.52 -2.08
N ASN A 29 -6.39 -6.90 -1.24
CA ASN A 29 -6.38 -8.14 -0.46
C ASN A 29 -5.10 -8.34 0.40
N LEU A 30 -4.32 -7.28 0.63
CA LEU A 30 -3.14 -7.33 1.48
C LEU A 30 -3.53 -7.35 2.95
N ARG A 31 -2.71 -7.99 3.77
CA ARG A 31 -2.91 -7.95 5.22
C ARG A 31 -2.54 -6.58 5.76
N LEU A 32 -3.21 -6.15 6.83
CA LEU A 32 -2.91 -4.89 7.51
C LEU A 32 -1.43 -4.75 7.91
N LYS A 33 -0.79 -5.86 8.29
CA LYS A 33 0.65 -5.90 8.59
C LYS A 33 1.50 -5.52 7.37
N GLU A 34 1.13 -5.96 6.18
CA GLU A 34 1.83 -5.65 4.92
C GLU A 34 1.63 -4.19 4.53
N ILE A 35 0.39 -3.70 4.60
CA ILE A 35 0.06 -2.29 4.33
C ILE A 35 0.86 -1.34 5.25
N LYS A 36 0.93 -1.64 6.55
CA LYS A 36 1.74 -0.87 7.51
C LYS A 36 3.24 -0.97 7.24
N ARG A 37 3.70 -2.13 6.75
CA ARG A 37 5.10 -2.31 6.37
C ARG A 37 5.46 -1.44 5.17
N ILE A 38 4.60 -1.38 4.15
CA ILE A 38 4.78 -0.48 3.00
C ILE A 38 4.88 0.98 3.46
N GLN A 39 3.95 1.41 4.32
CA GLN A 39 3.99 2.76 4.86
C GLN A 39 5.31 3.06 5.58
N ARG A 40 5.77 2.16 6.45
CA ARG A 40 6.98 2.36 7.26
C ARG A 40 8.27 2.24 6.44
N ASP A 41 8.37 1.25 5.57
CA ASP A 41 9.63 0.91 4.90
C ASP A 41 9.84 1.77 3.64
N GLU A 42 8.75 2.21 2.98
CA GLU A 42 8.83 2.88 1.68
C GLU A 42 8.33 4.32 1.62
N ILE A 43 7.39 4.70 2.49
CA ILE A 43 6.79 6.04 2.47
C ILE A 43 7.40 6.93 3.55
N ASN A 44 7.53 6.41 4.77
CA ASN A 44 8.14 7.12 5.88
C ASN A 44 9.24 6.26 6.54
N PRO A 45 10.34 5.98 5.82
CA PRO A 45 11.49 5.34 6.43
C PRO A 45 12.03 6.28 7.51
N LYS A 46 11.91 5.86 8.78
CA LYS A 46 12.62 6.53 9.87
C LYS A 46 14.12 6.35 9.63
N PHE A 47 14.78 7.44 9.20
CA PHE A 47 16.23 7.58 9.22
C PHE A 47 16.75 7.65 10.65
#